data_AF-A0AAD5NKY7-F1
#
_entry.id   AF-A0AAD5NKY7-F1
#
_cell.length_a   1.000
_cell.length_b   1.000
_cell.length_c   1.000
_cell.angle_alpha   90.00
_cell.angle_beta   90.00
_cell.angle_gamma   90.00
#
_symmetry.space_group_name_H-M   'P 1'
#
loop_
_entity.id
_entity.type
_entity.pdbx_description
1 polymer ?
#
loop_
_entity_poly.entity_id
_entity_poly.type
_entity_poly.pdbx_seq_one_letter_code
_entity_poly.pdbx_strand_id
1 'polypeptide(L)'
;METRSIPPDLILEILAKLPLKSVIRFRCVSKFCNSSVITPSFVKSHTTNFPIKPIGLLITCSSRLQSGQMFFYADYNGGFAVPLLTVPPRFSRYTTQSLNGLLCLDFGICVQICNPSTRQAITLPFVVPVSSPSASSTYFCVNSFGFDPVTEQYKVLNSWKVPGKEPEYRVFTLGTDESWRFVDGGPCYYPKRESICIGGIIYFRCWTNWNKSSRAVLVAFDVGKETFQVIEIPDEISSDDENLTDLIAFAGNPAIVCYDQIYDDEDSSLLIVWTVKDSIWYKNGLVMPSDLQELEDEQAQLYYVAGTIQTGELLLAPRRVSKKQHFYVLYFDVLKNVFRRVEISGLPDYVHQFNDFSCIDTVTVSNFEENILSFA
;
A
#
# COMPACT_ATOMS: atom_id res chain seq x y z
N MET A 1 -8.80 52.34 18.11
CA MET A 1 -7.93 51.19 18.44
C MET A 1 -7.46 50.60 17.14
N GLU A 2 -6.20 50.81 16.78
CA GLU A 2 -5.60 50.11 15.64
C GLU A 2 -5.47 48.64 16.02
N THR A 3 -6.20 47.77 15.33
CA THR A 3 -6.01 46.33 15.43
C THR A 3 -4.65 46.00 14.84
N ARG A 4 -3.66 45.71 15.70
CA ARG A 4 -2.39 45.12 15.28
C ARG A 4 -2.68 43.75 14.68
N SER A 5 -2.83 43.67 13.36
CA SER A 5 -2.95 42.40 12.64
C SER A 5 -1.57 41.78 12.47
N ILE A 6 -1.49 40.47 12.68
CA ILE A 6 -0.28 39.71 12.35
C ILE A 6 -0.20 39.65 10.81
N PRO A 7 0.95 39.99 10.20
CA PRO A 7 1.17 39.85 8.77
C PRO A 7 0.85 38.43 8.26
N PRO A 8 0.17 38.28 7.11
CA PRO A 8 -0.15 36.98 6.51
C PRO A 8 1.03 36.02 6.40
N ASP A 9 2.19 36.53 5.99
CA ASP A 9 3.39 35.70 5.80
C ASP A 9 3.90 35.11 7.12
N LEU A 10 3.83 35.87 8.22
CA LEU A 10 4.19 35.39 9.55
C LEU A 10 3.22 34.31 10.05
N ILE A 11 1.93 34.45 9.72
CA ILE A 11 0.95 33.39 10.03
C ILE A 11 1.35 32.10 9.30
N LEU A 12 1.66 32.17 8.01
CA LEU A 12 2.05 31.00 7.23
C LEU A 12 3.37 30.39 7.73
N GLU A 13 4.34 31.21 8.10
CA GLU A 13 5.61 30.72 8.68
C GLU A 13 5.38 29.98 10.00
N ILE A 14 4.51 30.51 10.87
CA ILE A 14 4.11 29.84 12.11
C ILE A 14 3.43 28.52 11.80
N LEU A 15 2.42 28.52 10.91
CA LEU A 15 1.67 27.30 10.55
C LEU A 15 2.57 26.24 9.92
N ALA A 16 3.53 26.63 9.08
CA ALA A 16 4.48 25.71 8.44
C ALA A 16 5.39 24.99 9.45
N LYS A 17 5.54 25.51 10.68
CA LYS A 17 6.31 24.93 11.79
C LYS A 17 5.46 24.10 12.76
N LEU A 18 4.16 23.95 12.51
CA LEU A 18 3.26 23.15 13.36
C LEU A 18 3.04 21.72 12.81
N PRO A 19 2.84 20.72 13.68
CA PRO A 19 2.44 19.39 13.27
C PRO A 19 1.18 19.40 12.39
N LEU A 20 1.06 18.44 11.46
CA LEU A 20 -0.02 18.42 10.47
C LEU A 20 -1.42 18.53 11.11
N LYS A 21 -1.68 17.76 12.17
CA LYS A 21 -2.96 17.81 12.90
C LYS A 21 -3.33 19.23 13.35
N SER A 22 -2.36 20.03 13.77
CA SER A 22 -2.60 21.43 14.14
C SER A 22 -2.92 22.27 12.91
N VAL A 23 -2.15 22.14 11.84
CA VAL A 23 -2.37 22.86 10.56
C VAL A 23 -3.78 22.60 10.01
N ILE A 24 -4.22 21.34 10.01
CA ILE A 24 -5.56 20.97 9.56
C ILE A 24 -6.65 21.62 10.44
N ARG A 25 -6.46 21.71 11.76
CA ARG A 25 -7.39 22.42 12.66
C ARG A 25 -7.44 23.92 12.39
N PHE A 26 -6.31 24.55 12.04
CA PHE A 26 -6.26 25.98 11.72
C PHE A 26 -7.04 26.35 10.46
N ARG A 27 -7.33 25.40 9.56
CA ARG A 27 -8.25 25.61 8.43
C ARG A 27 -9.64 26.08 8.87
N CYS A 28 -10.09 25.66 10.05
CA CYS A 28 -11.40 26.03 10.59
C CYS A 28 -11.44 27.44 11.19
N VAL A 29 -10.28 28.10 11.38
CA VAL A 29 -10.19 29.39 12.09
C VAL A 29 -10.46 30.57 11.18
N SER A 30 -10.08 30.51 9.89
CA SER A 30 -10.34 31.58 8.93
C SER A 30 -10.31 31.09 7.49
N LYS A 31 -10.97 31.84 6.59
CA LYS A 31 -10.90 31.61 5.13
C LYS A 31 -9.47 31.68 4.61
N PHE A 32 -8.69 32.64 5.11
CA PHE A 32 -7.27 32.80 4.76
C PHE A 32 -6.46 31.55 5.11
N CYS A 33 -6.59 31.04 6.33
CA CYS A 33 -5.89 29.81 6.73
C CYS A 33 -6.34 28.63 5.87
N ASN A 34 -7.64 28.47 5.62
CA ASN A 34 -8.15 27.37 4.80
C ASN A 34 -7.59 27.38 3.37
N SER A 35 -7.56 28.54 2.70
CA SER A 35 -7.06 28.64 1.33
C SER A 35 -5.53 28.62 1.23
N SER A 36 -4.82 29.08 2.26
CA SER A 36 -3.36 29.22 2.18
C SER A 36 -2.63 27.91 2.46
N VAL A 37 -3.11 27.09 3.40
CA VAL A 37 -2.41 25.84 3.79
C VAL A 37 -2.51 24.72 2.75
N ILE A 38 -3.37 24.89 1.74
CA ILE A 38 -3.52 23.95 0.62
C ILE A 38 -2.69 24.36 -0.61
N THR A 39 -2.06 25.54 -0.58
CA THR A 39 -1.26 26.00 -1.72
C THR A 39 -0.01 25.14 -1.90
N PRO A 40 0.43 24.86 -3.14
CA PRO A 40 1.63 24.07 -3.38
C PRO A 40 2.88 24.59 -2.67
N SER A 41 3.03 25.93 -2.58
CA SER A 41 4.14 26.57 -1.87
C SER A 41 4.11 26.30 -0.37
N PHE A 42 2.93 26.36 0.27
CA PHE A 42 2.79 26.03 1.68
C PHE A 42 3.04 24.54 1.92
N VAL A 43 2.46 23.66 1.09
CA VAL A 43 2.66 22.20 1.17
C VAL A 43 4.15 21.88 1.11
N LYS A 44 4.88 22.44 0.14
CA LYS A 44 6.33 22.24 0.00
C LYS A 44 7.11 22.74 1.22
N SER A 45 6.77 23.92 1.73
CA SER A 45 7.38 24.49 2.94
C SER A 45 7.12 23.61 4.18
N HIS A 46 5.88 23.16 4.37
CA HIS A 46 5.49 22.29 5.48
C HIS A 46 6.19 20.93 5.39
N THR A 47 6.22 20.30 4.21
CA THR A 47 6.93 19.02 4.00
C THR A 47 8.43 19.14 4.22
N THR A 48 9.03 20.32 4.02
CA THR A 48 10.44 20.56 4.36
C THR A 48 10.66 20.52 5.88
N ASN A 49 9.74 21.10 6.66
CA ASN A 49 9.82 21.08 8.14
C ASN A 49 9.36 19.74 8.73
N PHE A 50 8.41 19.07 8.07
CA PHE A 50 7.82 17.79 8.46
C PHE A 50 7.87 16.82 7.28
N PRO A 51 9.03 16.20 7.01
CA PRO A 51 9.15 15.20 5.96
C PRO A 51 8.15 14.06 6.18
N ILE A 52 7.56 13.59 5.08
CA ILE A 52 6.67 12.43 5.10
C ILE A 52 7.50 11.22 5.55
N LYS A 53 7.11 10.65 6.68
CA LYS A 53 7.76 9.48 7.27
C LYS A 53 6.73 8.66 8.04
N PRO A 54 6.98 7.36 8.20
CA PRO A 54 6.13 6.52 9.02
C PRO A 54 6.06 7.01 10.47
N ILE A 55 4.86 7.14 11.01
CA ILE A 55 4.61 7.54 12.41
C ILE A 55 3.84 6.48 13.21
N GLY A 56 3.40 5.41 12.57
CA GLY A 56 2.67 4.31 13.18
C GLY A 56 2.23 3.30 12.13
N LEU A 57 1.20 2.53 12.47
CA LEU A 57 0.62 1.51 11.61
C LEU A 57 -0.71 2.01 11.02
N LEU A 58 -0.88 1.74 9.73
CA LEU A 58 -2.15 1.81 9.02
C LEU A 58 -2.73 0.41 9.01
N ILE A 59 -3.88 0.25 9.62
CA ILE A 59 -4.64 -1.00 9.63
C ILE A 59 -5.84 -0.83 8.73
N THR A 60 -5.96 -1.72 7.75
CA THR A 60 -7.06 -1.72 6.80
C THR A 60 -7.93 -2.94 7.09
N CYS A 61 -9.22 -2.70 7.31
CA CYS A 61 -10.20 -3.74 7.56
C CYS A 61 -11.26 -3.75 6.45
N SER A 62 -11.53 -4.94 5.92
CA SER A 62 -12.54 -5.18 4.90
C SER A 62 -13.81 -5.75 5.51
N SER A 63 -14.98 -5.18 5.19
CA SER A 63 -16.27 -5.75 5.63
C SER A 63 -16.85 -6.73 4.59
N ARG A 64 -17.38 -7.89 5.02
CA ARG A 64 -17.95 -8.93 4.11
C ARG A 64 -19.24 -8.51 3.41
N LEU A 65 -19.91 -7.44 3.86
CA LEU A 65 -21.18 -6.98 3.27
C LEU A 65 -21.00 -6.03 2.08
N GLN A 66 -19.76 -5.77 1.64
CA GLN A 66 -19.49 -4.62 0.79
C GLN A 66 -20.17 -3.40 1.44
N SER A 67 -19.90 -3.13 2.72
CA SER A 67 -20.46 -1.97 3.43
C SER A 67 -19.43 -0.84 3.63
N GLY A 68 -18.19 -1.08 3.20
CA GLY A 68 -17.11 -0.10 3.13
C GLY A 68 -15.77 -0.67 3.59
N GLN A 69 -14.70 0.05 3.24
CA GLN A 69 -13.36 -0.21 3.74
C GLN A 69 -13.06 0.76 4.88
N MET A 70 -12.51 0.24 5.97
CA MET A 70 -12.15 1.06 7.12
C MET A 70 -10.65 1.10 7.30
N PHE A 71 -10.18 2.27 7.67
CA PHE A 71 -8.79 2.56 7.94
C PHE A 71 -8.65 3.00 9.39
N PHE A 72 -7.67 2.42 10.08
CA PHE A 72 -7.35 2.75 11.45
C PHE A 72 -5.87 3.09 11.58
N TYR A 73 -5.56 3.94 12.53
CA TYR A 73 -4.21 4.23 13.00
C TYR A 73 -3.95 3.44 14.28
N ALA A 74 -2.78 2.81 14.38
CA ALA A 74 -2.26 2.33 15.65
C ALA A 74 -0.82 2.80 15.86
N ASP A 75 -0.44 2.97 17.12
CA ASP A 75 0.95 3.29 17.47
C ASP A 75 1.85 2.05 17.26
N TYR A 76 3.14 2.26 16.98
CA TYR A 76 4.09 1.15 16.87
C TYR A 76 4.25 0.35 18.17
N ASN A 77 3.93 0.95 19.31
CA ASN A 77 3.90 0.29 20.61
C ASN A 77 2.57 -0.44 20.90
N GLY A 78 1.63 -0.39 19.95
CA GLY A 78 0.32 -1.00 20.05
C GLY A 78 -0.72 -0.16 20.79
N GLY A 79 -1.76 -0.82 21.29
CA GLY A 79 -2.89 -0.21 21.97
C GLY A 79 -4.16 -0.13 21.12
N PHE A 80 -5.02 0.84 21.46
CA PHE A 80 -6.33 0.97 20.83
C PHE A 80 -6.23 1.64 19.45
N ALA A 81 -6.70 0.95 18.42
CA ALA A 81 -6.73 1.43 17.05
C ALA A 81 -7.74 2.58 16.90
N VAL A 82 -7.31 3.69 16.33
CA VAL A 82 -8.12 4.91 16.16
C VAL A 82 -8.68 4.96 14.73
N PRO A 83 -10.00 5.07 14.53
CA PRO A 83 -10.57 5.20 13.18
C PRO A 83 -10.06 6.46 12.46
N LEU A 84 -9.58 6.28 11.23
CA LEU A 84 -9.11 7.36 10.36
C LEU A 84 -10.17 7.76 9.33
N LEU A 85 -10.62 6.77 8.55
CA LEU A 85 -11.50 6.98 7.40
C LEU A 85 -12.33 5.71 7.17
N THR A 86 -13.58 5.90 6.75
CA THR A 86 -14.40 4.84 6.19
C THR A 86 -14.76 5.22 4.77
N VAL A 87 -14.39 4.38 3.82
CA VAL A 87 -14.75 4.55 2.42
C VAL A 87 -15.94 3.66 2.12
N PRO A 88 -17.09 4.22 1.70
CA PRO A 88 -18.28 3.43 1.41
C PRO A 88 -18.01 2.46 0.26
N PRO A 89 -18.76 1.37 0.21
CA PRO A 89 -18.57 0.33 -0.78
C PRO A 89 -18.97 0.84 -2.15
N ARG A 90 -18.17 0.51 -3.16
CA ARG A 90 -18.52 0.83 -4.55
C ARG A 90 -18.50 -0.40 -5.45
N PHE A 91 -17.58 -1.33 -5.22
CA PHE A 91 -17.42 -2.51 -6.07
C PHE A 91 -16.98 -3.73 -5.24
N SER A 92 -17.17 -4.92 -5.81
CA SER A 92 -17.02 -6.21 -5.13
C SER A 92 -15.57 -6.67 -4.91
N ARG A 93 -14.57 -6.00 -5.51
CA ARG A 93 -13.15 -6.35 -5.40
C ARG A 93 -12.33 -5.08 -5.26
N TYR A 94 -11.37 -5.10 -4.34
CA TYR A 94 -10.45 -3.98 -4.19
C TYR A 94 -9.11 -4.36 -3.59
N THR A 95 -8.09 -3.58 -3.93
CA THR A 95 -6.79 -3.58 -3.25
C THR A 95 -6.44 -2.16 -2.82
N THR A 96 -5.73 -2.04 -1.71
CA THR A 96 -5.26 -0.75 -1.21
C THR A 96 -3.75 -0.69 -1.23
N GLN A 97 -3.24 0.39 -1.80
CA GLN A 97 -1.83 0.73 -1.75
C GLN A 97 -1.67 2.01 -0.94
N SER A 98 -0.70 2.04 -0.04
CA SER A 98 -0.32 3.23 0.73
C SER A 98 0.99 3.77 0.19
N LEU A 99 1.03 5.05 -0.14
CA LEU A 99 2.23 5.73 -0.62
C LEU A 99 2.23 7.19 -0.18
N ASN A 100 3.27 7.60 0.54
CA ASN A 100 3.43 8.95 1.06
C ASN A 100 2.18 9.44 1.82
N GLY A 101 1.57 8.59 2.64
CA GLY A 101 0.34 8.91 3.39
C GLY A 101 -0.95 9.04 2.55
N LEU A 102 -0.89 8.79 1.24
CA LEU A 102 -2.05 8.68 0.38
C LEU A 102 -2.43 7.22 0.17
N LEU A 103 -3.73 6.94 0.11
CA LEU A 103 -4.26 5.61 -0.15
C LEU A 103 -4.83 5.57 -1.57
N CYS A 104 -4.33 4.64 -2.38
CA CYS A 104 -4.92 4.32 -3.68
C CYS A 104 -5.80 3.07 -3.53
N LEU A 105 -7.09 3.24 -3.77
CA LEU A 105 -8.10 2.19 -3.72
C LEU A 105 -8.43 1.78 -5.15
N ASP A 106 -7.95 0.59 -5.53
CA ASP A 106 -8.19 -0.01 -6.84
C ASP A 106 -9.51 -0.77 -6.81
N PHE A 107 -10.53 -0.29 -7.53
CA PHE A 107 -11.80 -1.01 -7.75
C PHE A 107 -11.91 -1.53 -9.20
N GLY A 108 -10.78 -1.84 -9.85
CA GLY A 108 -10.69 -2.21 -11.25
C GLY A 108 -10.82 -0.99 -12.17
N ILE A 109 -12.02 -0.75 -12.70
CA ILE A 109 -12.25 0.36 -13.64
C ILE A 109 -12.38 1.73 -12.97
N CYS A 110 -12.46 1.74 -11.65
CA CYS A 110 -12.63 2.93 -10.83
C CYS A 110 -11.49 2.97 -9.82
N VAL A 111 -10.77 4.08 -9.77
CA VAL A 111 -9.72 4.29 -8.78
C VAL A 111 -10.13 5.45 -7.89
N GLN A 112 -10.00 5.29 -6.58
CA GLN A 112 -10.20 6.36 -5.63
C GLN A 112 -8.90 6.62 -4.88
N ILE A 113 -8.46 7.87 -4.85
CA ILE A 113 -7.31 8.29 -4.04
C ILE A 113 -7.85 9.01 -2.81
N CYS A 114 -7.43 8.56 -1.64
CA CYS A 114 -7.83 9.10 -0.35
C CYS A 114 -6.63 9.65 0.40
N ASN A 115 -6.80 10.79 1.05
CA ASN A 115 -5.86 11.30 2.04
C ASN A 115 -6.53 11.23 3.42
N PRO A 116 -6.16 10.27 4.29
CA PRO A 116 -6.73 10.14 5.63
C PRO A 116 -6.45 11.36 6.53
N SER A 117 -5.31 12.03 6.34
CA SER A 117 -4.91 13.20 7.14
C SER A 117 -5.77 14.42 6.85
N THR A 118 -6.15 14.64 5.59
CA THR A 118 -7.04 15.76 5.19
C THR A 118 -8.51 15.35 5.11
N ARG A 119 -8.81 14.04 5.22
CA ARG A 119 -10.13 13.42 5.04
C ARG A 119 -10.76 13.73 3.68
N GLN A 120 -9.92 13.92 2.67
CA GLN A 120 -10.36 14.16 1.30
C GLN A 120 -10.20 12.90 0.47
N ALA A 121 -11.06 12.77 -0.54
CA ALA A 121 -10.96 11.70 -1.51
C ALA A 121 -11.35 12.23 -2.89
N ILE A 122 -10.66 11.75 -3.91
CA ILE A 122 -10.96 12.02 -5.32
C ILE A 122 -11.15 10.70 -6.05
N THR A 123 -12.14 10.68 -6.95
CA THR A 123 -12.38 9.52 -7.82
C THR A 123 -11.82 9.85 -9.19
N LEU A 124 -10.94 8.99 -9.70
CA LEU A 124 -10.38 9.15 -11.04
C LEU A 124 -11.44 8.81 -12.10
N PRO A 125 -11.29 9.31 -13.33
CA PRO A 125 -12.18 8.94 -14.43
C PRO A 125 -12.27 7.42 -14.61
N PHE A 126 -13.42 6.91 -15.04
CA PHE A 126 -13.56 5.48 -15.31
C PHE A 126 -12.69 5.05 -16.48
N VAL A 127 -12.08 3.87 -16.38
CA VAL A 127 -11.34 3.25 -17.47
C VAL A 127 -12.28 2.29 -18.22
N VAL A 128 -12.33 2.42 -19.53
CA VAL A 128 -13.01 1.47 -20.42
C VAL A 128 -11.97 0.92 -21.40
N PRO A 129 -11.81 -0.41 -21.49
CA PRO A 129 -10.83 -1.02 -22.38
C PRO A 129 -11.32 -0.93 -23.82
N VAL A 130 -10.40 -0.72 -24.75
CA VAL A 130 -10.73 -0.71 -26.18
C VAL A 130 -10.95 -2.14 -26.68
N SER A 131 -10.20 -3.09 -26.12
CA SER A 131 -10.15 -4.50 -26.53
C SER A 131 -11.36 -5.35 -26.10
N SER A 132 -12.09 -4.94 -25.05
CA SER A 132 -13.24 -5.71 -24.55
C SER A 132 -14.14 -4.91 -23.59
N PRO A 133 -15.23 -4.27 -24.04
CA PRO A 133 -16.14 -3.53 -23.17
C PRO A 133 -17.00 -4.42 -22.22
N SER A 134 -16.77 -5.74 -22.18
CA SER A 134 -17.49 -6.65 -21.27
C SER A 134 -17.17 -6.36 -19.80
N ALA A 135 -18.20 -6.35 -18.95
CA ALA A 135 -18.04 -6.24 -17.49
C ALA A 135 -17.13 -7.34 -16.90
N SER A 136 -17.10 -8.54 -17.50
CA SER A 136 -16.22 -9.63 -17.04
C SER A 136 -14.73 -9.34 -17.24
N SER A 137 -14.38 -8.47 -18.19
CA SER A 137 -12.99 -8.13 -18.47
C SER A 137 -12.35 -7.25 -17.40
N THR A 138 -13.16 -6.61 -16.55
CA THR A 138 -12.68 -5.77 -15.43
C THR A 138 -11.85 -6.56 -14.42
N TYR A 139 -11.98 -7.89 -14.39
CA TYR A 139 -11.14 -8.77 -13.60
C TYR A 139 -9.65 -8.63 -13.95
N PHE A 140 -9.35 -8.32 -15.22
CA PHE A 140 -8.00 -8.18 -15.78
C PHE A 140 -7.40 -6.79 -15.66
N CYS A 141 -8.13 -5.87 -15.02
CA CYS A 141 -7.71 -4.50 -14.81
C CYS A 141 -7.10 -4.36 -13.41
N VAL A 142 -5.85 -3.92 -13.36
CA VAL A 142 -5.10 -3.67 -12.12
C VAL A 142 -4.53 -2.26 -12.16
N ASN A 143 -4.63 -1.54 -11.04
CA ASN A 143 -4.06 -0.21 -10.90
C ASN A 143 -2.90 -0.22 -9.90
N SER A 144 -1.79 0.40 -10.27
CA SER A 144 -0.59 0.53 -9.43
C SER A 144 -0.27 2.01 -9.21
N PHE A 145 0.01 2.38 -7.97
CA PHE A 145 0.20 3.77 -7.55
C PHE A 145 1.68 4.08 -7.34
N GLY A 146 2.12 5.20 -7.89
CA GLY A 146 3.51 5.62 -7.83
C GLY A 146 3.68 7.12 -7.64
N PHE A 147 4.89 7.51 -7.25
CA PHE A 147 5.29 8.89 -7.04
C PHE A 147 6.62 9.12 -7.73
N ASP A 148 6.68 10.08 -8.65
CA ASP A 148 7.94 10.52 -9.24
C ASP A 148 8.59 11.57 -8.33
N PRO A 149 9.72 11.25 -7.68
CA PRO A 149 10.43 12.19 -6.81
C PRO A 149 11.08 13.35 -7.56
N VAL A 150 11.29 13.24 -8.88
CA VAL A 150 11.91 14.29 -9.71
C VAL A 150 10.89 15.38 -10.01
N THR A 151 9.71 15.01 -10.51
CA THR A 151 8.65 15.97 -10.81
C THR A 151 7.73 16.27 -9.63
N GLU A 152 7.89 15.58 -8.50
CA GLU A 152 7.02 15.65 -7.32
C GLU A 152 5.53 15.34 -7.66
N GLN A 153 5.29 14.38 -8.56
CA GLN A 153 3.95 14.07 -9.08
C GLN A 153 3.54 12.63 -8.72
N TYR A 154 2.28 12.46 -8.33
CA TYR A 154 1.68 11.15 -8.14
C TYR A 154 1.05 10.66 -9.44
N LYS A 155 1.29 9.40 -9.79
CA LYS A 155 0.70 8.77 -10.98
C LYS A 155 0.08 7.42 -10.62
N VAL A 156 -0.98 7.07 -11.34
CA VAL A 156 -1.57 5.73 -11.32
C VAL A 156 -1.32 5.08 -12.69
N LEU A 157 -0.70 3.91 -12.68
CA LEU A 157 -0.59 3.03 -13.84
C LEU A 157 -1.76 2.06 -13.85
N ASN A 158 -2.61 2.17 -14.86
CA ASN A 158 -3.63 1.19 -15.19
C ASN A 158 -3.04 0.15 -16.15
N SER A 159 -3.11 -1.12 -15.77
CA SER A 159 -2.65 -2.26 -16.57
C SER A 159 -3.82 -3.19 -16.86
N TRP A 160 -4.09 -3.44 -18.13
CA TRP A 160 -5.21 -4.26 -18.56
C TRP A 160 -4.77 -5.33 -19.55
N LYS A 161 -4.96 -6.61 -19.21
CA LYS A 161 -4.61 -7.72 -20.10
C LYS A 161 -5.68 -8.81 -20.14
N VAL A 162 -6.52 -8.79 -21.18
CA VAL A 162 -7.54 -9.82 -21.42
C VAL A 162 -6.92 -11.01 -22.19
N PRO A 163 -7.29 -12.27 -21.87
CA PRO A 163 -6.87 -13.42 -22.65
C PRO A 163 -7.16 -13.27 -24.15
N GLY A 164 -6.15 -13.51 -24.99
CA GLY A 164 -6.25 -13.42 -26.45
C GLY A 164 -6.32 -11.99 -27.02
N LYS A 165 -6.11 -10.95 -26.21
CA LYS A 165 -6.06 -9.54 -26.65
C LYS A 165 -4.70 -8.93 -26.33
N GLU A 166 -4.30 -7.88 -27.05
CA GLU A 166 -3.12 -7.10 -26.68
C GLU A 166 -3.31 -6.38 -25.34
N PRO A 167 -2.23 -6.15 -24.56
CA PRO A 167 -2.33 -5.41 -23.31
C PRO A 167 -2.60 -3.92 -23.59
N GLU A 168 -3.31 -3.28 -22.66
CA GLU A 168 -3.50 -1.83 -22.67
C GLU A 168 -2.92 -1.27 -21.37
N TYR A 169 -2.01 -0.31 -21.52
CA TYR A 169 -1.47 0.45 -20.41
C TYR A 169 -1.90 1.89 -20.51
N ARG A 170 -2.30 2.47 -19.37
CA ARG A 170 -2.63 3.88 -19.27
C ARG A 170 -2.06 4.47 -18.00
N VAL A 171 -1.77 5.75 -18.03
CA VAL A 171 -1.33 6.52 -16.87
C VAL A 171 -2.29 7.66 -16.60
N PHE A 172 -2.47 7.98 -15.32
CA PHE A 172 -3.16 9.16 -14.85
C PHE A 172 -2.30 9.89 -13.84
N THR A 173 -2.06 11.17 -14.08
CA THR A 173 -1.24 12.04 -13.24
C THR A 173 -2.15 12.90 -12.37
N LEU A 174 -2.07 12.70 -11.05
CA LEU A 174 -2.96 13.34 -10.10
C LEU A 174 -2.75 14.86 -10.08
N GLY A 175 -3.85 15.62 -10.24
CA GLY A 175 -3.84 17.08 -10.22
C GLY A 175 -3.42 17.73 -11.54
N THR A 176 -3.02 16.94 -12.54
CA THR A 176 -2.58 17.42 -13.85
C THR A 176 -3.50 16.92 -14.96
N ASP A 177 -3.87 15.64 -14.94
CA ASP A 177 -4.70 15.03 -15.99
C ASP A 177 -6.19 15.14 -15.68
N GLU A 178 -6.98 15.34 -16.75
CA GLU A 178 -8.44 15.20 -16.72
C GLU A 178 -8.90 13.82 -17.23
N SER A 179 -8.03 13.07 -17.92
CA SER A 179 -8.32 11.76 -18.51
C SER A 179 -7.08 10.86 -18.57
N TRP A 180 -7.30 9.56 -18.68
CA TRP A 180 -6.24 8.57 -18.79
C TRP A 180 -5.52 8.67 -20.14
N ARG A 181 -4.18 8.66 -20.13
CA ARG A 181 -3.34 8.64 -21.33
C ARG A 181 -2.77 7.27 -21.58
N PHE A 182 -2.72 6.84 -22.84
CA PHE A 182 -2.08 5.57 -23.20
C PHE A 182 -0.57 5.63 -23.01
N VAL A 183 0.01 4.48 -22.67
CA VAL A 183 1.45 4.27 -22.58
C VAL A 183 1.80 3.05 -23.44
N ASP A 184 2.77 3.22 -24.34
CA ASP A 184 3.26 2.16 -25.22
C ASP A 184 4.42 1.38 -24.59
N GLY A 185 4.79 0.25 -25.19
CA GLY A 185 6.00 -0.50 -24.82
C GLY A 185 5.86 -1.35 -23.54
N GLY A 186 4.64 -1.52 -23.02
CA GLY A 186 4.39 -2.42 -21.91
C GLY A 186 4.41 -3.90 -22.30
N PRO A 187 4.77 -4.81 -21.38
CA PRO A 187 4.90 -6.22 -21.68
C PRO A 187 3.54 -6.92 -21.85
N CYS A 188 3.51 -8.05 -22.57
CA CYS A 188 2.28 -8.79 -22.83
C CYS A 188 1.97 -9.83 -21.73
N TYR A 189 1.83 -9.37 -20.49
CA TYR A 189 1.64 -10.23 -19.30
C TYR A 189 0.39 -9.84 -18.49
N TYR A 190 -0.09 -10.76 -17.65
CA TYR A 190 -1.29 -10.57 -16.83
C TYR A 190 -0.90 -10.01 -15.45
N PRO A 191 -1.24 -8.75 -15.12
CA PRO A 191 -0.83 -8.13 -13.87
C PRO A 191 -1.48 -8.81 -12.66
N LYS A 192 -0.69 -9.08 -11.62
CA LYS A 192 -1.19 -9.45 -10.30
C LYS A 192 -1.66 -8.20 -9.55
N ARG A 193 -2.58 -8.36 -8.61
CA ARG A 193 -3.12 -7.27 -7.78
C ARG A 193 -2.23 -6.96 -6.59
N GLU A 194 -0.98 -6.65 -6.88
CA GLU A 194 0.02 -6.22 -5.88
C GLU A 194 0.98 -5.26 -6.57
N SER A 195 1.38 -4.21 -5.88
CA SER A 195 2.46 -3.36 -6.33
C SER A 195 3.05 -2.58 -5.18
N ILE A 196 4.31 -2.19 -5.34
CA ILE A 196 5.03 -1.31 -4.43
C ILE A 196 5.69 -0.20 -5.24
N CYS A 197 5.84 0.98 -4.66
CA CYS A 197 6.58 2.07 -5.28
C CYS A 197 7.83 2.38 -4.45
N ILE A 198 9.01 2.24 -5.07
CA ILE A 198 10.30 2.50 -4.43
C ILE A 198 11.10 3.43 -5.34
N GLY A 199 11.51 4.58 -4.82
CA GLY A 199 12.45 5.48 -5.51
C GLY A 199 11.99 5.95 -6.90
N GLY A 200 10.68 6.13 -7.11
CA GLY A 200 10.14 6.54 -8.40
C GLY A 200 9.84 5.39 -9.37
N ILE A 201 9.98 4.14 -8.93
CA ILE A 201 9.70 2.96 -9.74
C ILE A 201 8.56 2.16 -9.09
N ILE A 202 7.52 1.86 -9.87
CA ILE A 202 6.47 0.92 -9.48
C ILE A 202 6.94 -0.48 -9.84
N TYR A 203 6.96 -1.39 -8.87
CA TYR A 203 7.22 -2.81 -9.06
C TYR A 203 5.93 -3.59 -8.86
N PHE A 204 5.57 -4.45 -9.81
CA PHE A 204 4.41 -5.33 -9.72
C PHE A 204 4.70 -6.65 -10.42
N ARG A 205 4.13 -7.74 -9.92
CA ARG A 205 4.31 -9.06 -10.53
C ARG A 205 3.30 -9.28 -11.65
N CYS A 206 3.70 -10.04 -12.66
CA CYS A 206 2.80 -10.45 -13.73
C CYS A 206 2.94 -11.94 -14.02
N TRP A 207 1.83 -12.60 -14.35
CA TRP A 207 1.85 -13.93 -14.91
C TRP A 207 2.19 -13.89 -16.39
N THR A 208 3.09 -14.78 -16.83
CA THR A 208 3.46 -14.90 -18.24
C THR A 208 2.36 -15.52 -19.09
N ASN A 209 1.44 -16.27 -18.47
CA ASN A 209 0.27 -16.85 -19.11
C ASN A 209 -0.98 -16.68 -18.25
N TRP A 210 -2.16 -16.83 -18.85
CA TRP A 210 -3.45 -16.71 -18.19
C TRP A 210 -3.68 -17.79 -17.10
N ASN A 211 -3.12 -18.98 -17.31
CA ASN A 211 -3.24 -20.06 -16.35
C ASN A 211 -2.38 -19.72 -15.12
N LYS A 212 -2.99 -19.76 -13.93
CA LYS A 212 -2.37 -19.40 -12.64
C LYS A 212 -1.16 -20.25 -12.26
N SER A 213 -0.95 -21.40 -12.90
CA SER A 213 0.22 -22.27 -12.74
C SER A 213 1.37 -21.87 -13.69
N SER A 214 1.52 -20.58 -13.97
CA SER A 214 2.50 -20.10 -14.95
C SER A 214 3.62 -19.35 -14.25
N ARG A 215 4.78 -19.31 -14.90
CA ARG A 215 5.91 -18.50 -14.44
C ARG A 215 5.49 -17.04 -14.26
N ALA A 216 5.93 -16.43 -13.17
CA ALA A 216 5.76 -15.01 -12.92
C ALA A 216 7.02 -14.23 -13.32
N VAL A 217 6.86 -12.95 -13.64
CA VAL A 217 7.95 -11.98 -13.81
C VAL A 217 7.68 -10.76 -12.93
N LEU A 218 8.72 -9.99 -12.63
CA LEU A 218 8.60 -8.70 -11.98
C LEU A 218 8.70 -7.61 -13.04
N VAL A 219 7.71 -6.72 -13.11
CA VAL A 219 7.74 -5.57 -14.00
C VAL A 219 8.05 -4.33 -13.18
N ALA A 220 9.07 -3.59 -13.62
CA ALA A 220 9.45 -2.29 -13.10
C ALA A 220 8.97 -1.20 -14.08
N PHE A 221 8.17 -0.26 -13.59
CA PHE A 221 7.69 0.88 -14.35
C PHE A 221 8.28 2.17 -13.76
N ASP A 222 9.10 2.87 -14.56
CA ASP A 222 9.65 4.17 -14.19
C ASP A 222 8.53 5.22 -14.28
N VAL A 223 8.14 5.79 -13.13
CA VAL A 223 7.00 6.71 -13.02
C VAL A 223 7.27 8.02 -13.76
N GLY A 224 8.52 8.49 -13.74
CA GLY A 224 8.90 9.75 -14.37
C GLY A 224 9.02 9.61 -15.88
N LYS A 225 9.70 8.56 -16.34
CA LYS A 225 9.91 8.30 -17.78
C LYS A 225 8.73 7.59 -18.46
N GLU A 226 7.84 6.99 -17.68
CA GLU A 226 6.72 6.17 -18.16
C GLU A 226 7.19 5.01 -19.05
N THR A 227 8.22 4.28 -18.59
CA THR A 227 8.83 3.16 -19.34
C THR A 227 8.86 1.89 -18.52
N PHE A 228 8.82 0.74 -19.22
CA PHE A 228 8.80 -0.58 -18.60
C PHE A 228 10.15 -1.30 -18.71
N GLN A 229 10.47 -2.04 -17.67
CA GLN A 229 11.54 -3.03 -17.67
C GLN A 229 11.01 -4.34 -17.08
N VAL A 230 11.29 -5.45 -17.74
CA VAL A 230 10.95 -6.79 -17.25
C VAL A 230 12.18 -7.36 -16.54
N ILE A 231 11.95 -7.90 -15.35
CA ILE A 231 12.95 -8.56 -14.52
C ILE A 231 12.48 -10.01 -14.34
N GLU A 232 13.27 -10.94 -14.86
CA GLU A 232 13.01 -12.36 -14.74
C GLU A 232 13.07 -12.80 -13.28
N ILE A 233 12.02 -13.47 -12.81
CA ILE A 233 12.00 -14.09 -11.48
C ILE A 233 12.64 -15.49 -11.60
N PRO A 234 13.58 -15.87 -10.72
CA PRO A 234 14.13 -17.21 -10.64
C PRO A 234 13.05 -18.28 -10.44
N ASP A 235 13.20 -19.43 -11.10
CA ASP A 235 12.22 -20.53 -11.04
C ASP A 235 12.02 -21.07 -9.61
N GLU A 236 13.02 -20.89 -8.73
CA GLU A 236 12.93 -21.23 -7.30
C GLU A 236 11.88 -20.41 -6.52
N ILE A 237 11.51 -19.23 -7.03
CA ILE A 237 10.53 -18.32 -6.42
C ILE A 237 9.13 -18.58 -6.98
N SER A 238 9.03 -19.10 -8.20
CA SER A 238 7.75 -19.34 -8.87
C SER A 238 7.06 -20.57 -8.26
N SER A 239 6.50 -20.40 -7.06
CA SER A 239 5.48 -21.34 -6.57
C SER A 239 4.16 -21.07 -7.29
N ASP A 240 3.42 -22.14 -7.57
CA ASP A 240 2.10 -22.08 -8.20
C ASP A 240 1.01 -21.53 -7.24
N ASP A 241 1.34 -21.29 -5.96
CA ASP A 241 0.40 -20.83 -4.94
C ASP A 241 0.60 -19.34 -4.62
N GLU A 242 -0.37 -18.51 -5.04
CA GLU A 242 -0.45 -17.08 -4.74
C GLU A 242 -0.41 -16.78 -3.22
N ASN A 243 -0.77 -17.75 -2.36
CA ASN A 243 -0.81 -17.56 -0.91
C ASN A 243 0.55 -17.69 -0.23
N LEU A 244 1.57 -18.21 -0.92
CA LEU A 244 2.88 -18.51 -0.33
C LEU A 244 3.94 -17.45 -0.63
N THR A 245 3.60 -16.37 -1.33
CA THR A 245 4.57 -15.32 -1.67
C THR A 245 4.00 -13.91 -1.68
N ASP A 246 4.71 -12.96 -1.07
CA ASP A 246 4.34 -11.54 -1.03
C ASP A 246 5.44 -10.65 -1.63
N LEU A 247 5.04 -9.65 -2.43
CA LEU A 247 5.92 -8.58 -2.89
C LEU A 247 5.98 -7.45 -1.86
N ILE A 248 7.18 -7.17 -1.34
CA ILE A 248 7.39 -6.15 -0.30
C ILE A 248 8.51 -5.19 -0.65
N ALA A 249 8.51 -4.03 0.00
CA ALA A 249 9.70 -3.20 0.11
C ALA A 249 10.56 -3.71 1.28
N PHE A 250 11.80 -4.10 0.98
CA PHE A 250 12.77 -4.59 1.96
C PHE A 250 14.09 -3.85 1.82
N ALA A 251 14.49 -3.13 2.88
CA ALA A 251 15.72 -2.33 2.91
C ALA A 251 15.87 -1.41 1.67
N GLY A 252 14.78 -0.77 1.25
CA GLY A 252 14.75 0.13 0.09
C GLY A 252 14.84 -0.56 -1.28
N ASN A 253 14.63 -1.87 -1.35
CA ASN A 253 14.65 -2.65 -2.59
C ASN A 253 13.37 -3.49 -2.70
N PRO A 254 12.95 -3.88 -3.91
CA PRO A 254 11.86 -4.84 -4.07
C PRO A 254 12.33 -6.20 -3.57
N ALA A 255 11.47 -6.91 -2.85
CA ALA A 255 11.72 -8.27 -2.45
C ALA A 255 10.48 -9.15 -2.56
N ILE A 256 10.69 -10.43 -2.86
CA ILE A 256 9.65 -11.46 -2.77
C ILE A 256 9.96 -12.30 -1.54
N VAL A 257 9.02 -12.34 -0.62
CA VAL A 257 9.06 -13.22 0.54
C VAL A 257 8.37 -14.52 0.16
N CYS A 258 9.00 -15.66 0.46
CA CYS A 258 8.42 -16.99 0.32
C CYS A 258 8.26 -17.62 1.71
N TYR A 259 7.06 -18.13 1.98
CA TYR A 259 6.78 -18.91 3.19
C TYR A 259 6.97 -20.38 2.84
N ASP A 260 8.11 -20.95 3.25
CA ASP A 260 8.37 -22.36 3.01
C ASP A 260 7.61 -23.19 4.04
N GLN A 261 6.71 -24.07 3.57
CA GLN A 261 6.03 -25.06 4.42
C GLN A 261 6.78 -26.39 4.32
N ILE A 262 8.08 -26.43 4.62
CA ILE A 262 8.77 -27.70 4.78
C ILE A 262 8.36 -28.26 6.14
N TYR A 263 7.33 -29.11 6.15
CA TYR A 263 7.01 -30.00 7.26
C TYR A 263 7.96 -31.20 7.27
N ASP A 264 9.28 -30.97 7.29
CA ASP A 264 10.24 -32.02 7.64
C ASP A 264 10.74 -31.73 9.06
N ASP A 265 10.35 -32.61 9.99
CA ASP A 265 10.79 -32.97 11.36
C ASP A 265 11.81 -32.12 12.18
N GLU A 266 12.26 -30.94 11.75
CA GLU A 266 13.21 -30.06 12.46
C GLU A 266 12.66 -28.62 12.62
N ASP A 267 11.70 -28.46 13.53
CA ASP A 267 11.41 -27.31 14.46
C ASP A 267 11.70 -25.84 14.04
N SER A 268 11.89 -25.50 12.76
CA SER A 268 12.18 -24.13 12.35
C SER A 268 11.55 -23.76 11.00
N SER A 269 10.54 -22.88 11.05
CA SER A 269 9.99 -22.24 9.86
C SER A 269 11.04 -21.34 9.23
N LEU A 270 11.44 -21.61 7.98
CA LEU A 270 12.36 -20.76 7.22
C LEU A 270 11.58 -19.75 6.38
N LEU A 271 11.85 -18.47 6.59
CA LEU A 271 11.35 -17.40 5.74
C LEU A 271 12.42 -17.04 4.70
N ILE A 272 12.14 -17.25 3.42
CA ILE A 272 13.09 -16.94 2.35
C ILE A 272 12.75 -15.57 1.76
N VAL A 273 13.70 -14.64 1.81
CA VAL A 273 13.56 -13.29 1.24
C VAL A 273 14.48 -13.18 0.03
N TRP A 274 13.86 -12.95 -1.12
CA TRP A 274 14.54 -12.71 -2.39
C TRP A 274 14.53 -11.23 -2.69
N THR A 275 15.68 -10.57 -2.62
CA THR A 275 15.79 -9.13 -2.91
C THR A 275 16.33 -8.92 -4.32
N VAL A 276 15.77 -7.97 -5.07
CA VAL A 276 16.33 -7.59 -6.37
C VAL A 276 17.07 -6.25 -6.28
N LYS A 277 18.29 -6.21 -6.85
CA LYS A 277 19.08 -4.98 -7.03
C LYS A 277 19.69 -4.99 -8.41
N ASP A 278 19.55 -3.90 -9.16
CA ASP A 278 20.06 -3.79 -10.54
C ASP A 278 19.62 -4.98 -11.42
N SER A 279 18.36 -5.40 -11.27
CA SER A 279 17.76 -6.56 -11.95
C SER A 279 18.39 -7.92 -11.63
N ILE A 280 19.20 -8.02 -10.58
CA ILE A 280 19.82 -9.26 -10.08
C ILE A 280 19.17 -9.67 -8.76
N TRP A 281 18.81 -10.94 -8.63
CA TRP A 281 18.19 -11.50 -7.42
C TRP A 281 19.22 -12.04 -6.42
N TYR A 282 18.96 -11.79 -5.15
CA TYR A 282 19.76 -12.24 -4.01
C TYR A 282 18.85 -13.00 -3.04
N LYS A 283 19.26 -14.22 -2.67
CA LYS A 283 18.52 -15.10 -1.75
C LYS A 283 19.04 -14.94 -0.32
N ASN A 284 18.14 -14.70 0.62
CA ASN A 284 18.43 -14.65 2.05
C ASN A 284 17.45 -15.55 2.80
N GLY A 285 17.95 -16.59 3.47
CA GLY A 285 17.16 -17.39 4.39
C GLY A 285 17.15 -16.76 5.78
N LEU A 286 15.97 -16.57 6.36
CA LEU A 286 15.77 -16.06 7.70
C LEU A 286 15.11 -17.16 8.53
N VAL A 287 15.83 -17.63 9.55
CA VAL A 287 15.29 -18.62 10.49
C VAL A 287 14.30 -17.90 11.39
N MET A 288 13.03 -18.31 11.36
CA MET A 288 12.04 -17.71 12.24
C MET A 288 12.23 -18.26 13.66
N PRO A 289 12.15 -17.41 14.71
CA PRO A 289 12.23 -17.90 16.09
C PRO A 289 11.08 -18.88 16.41
N SER A 290 11.35 -19.90 17.22
CA SER A 290 10.39 -20.94 17.64
C SER A 290 9.09 -20.37 18.22
N ASP A 291 9.21 -19.26 18.96
CA ASP A 291 8.09 -18.58 19.61
C ASP A 291 7.04 -18.04 18.60
N LEU A 292 7.39 -17.91 17.30
CA LEU A 292 6.41 -17.59 16.26
C LEU A 292 5.42 -18.74 16.06
N GLN A 293 5.91 -19.98 15.99
CA GLN A 293 5.07 -21.15 15.79
C GLN A 293 4.12 -21.33 16.98
N GLU A 294 4.63 -21.16 18.21
CA GLU A 294 3.80 -21.16 19.42
C GLU A 294 2.70 -20.09 19.35
N LEU A 295 3.02 -18.89 18.87
CA LEU A 295 2.06 -17.80 18.66
C LEU A 295 1.01 -18.12 17.59
N GLU A 296 1.43 -18.72 16.48
CA GLU A 296 0.54 -19.14 15.39
C GLU A 296 -0.45 -20.20 15.87
N ASP A 297 0.03 -21.16 16.66
CA ASP A 297 -0.79 -22.20 17.30
C ASP A 297 -1.74 -21.61 18.37
N GLU A 298 -1.24 -20.72 19.24
CA GLU A 298 -2.04 -20.04 20.28
C GLU A 298 -3.18 -19.18 19.69
N GLN A 299 -2.92 -18.51 18.56
CA GLN A 299 -3.86 -17.62 17.92
C GLN A 299 -4.69 -18.30 16.82
N ALA A 300 -4.28 -19.49 16.38
CA ALA A 300 -4.76 -20.15 15.17
C ALA A 300 -4.72 -19.21 13.94
N GLN A 301 -3.59 -18.52 13.75
CA GLN A 301 -3.39 -17.50 12.71
C GLN A 301 -2.05 -17.69 12.02
N LEU A 302 -2.02 -17.51 10.69
CA LEU A 302 -0.79 -17.40 9.93
C LEU A 302 -0.36 -15.94 9.81
N TYR A 303 0.93 -15.68 9.94
CA TYR A 303 1.50 -14.35 9.69
C TYR A 303 2.01 -14.21 8.26
N TYR A 304 1.92 -12.99 7.74
CA TYR A 304 2.58 -12.57 6.51
C TYR A 304 3.47 -11.37 6.81
N VAL A 305 4.47 -11.17 5.96
CA VAL A 305 5.36 -10.03 6.00
C VAL A 305 4.72 -8.87 5.23
N ALA A 306 4.36 -7.82 5.96
CA ALA A 306 3.79 -6.61 5.39
C ALA A 306 4.85 -5.66 4.79
N GLY A 307 6.12 -5.83 5.17
CA GLY A 307 7.25 -5.02 4.71
C GLY A 307 8.22 -4.71 5.84
N THR A 308 8.88 -3.55 5.79
CA THR A 308 9.78 -3.07 6.84
C THR A 308 9.29 -1.76 7.46
N ILE A 309 9.54 -1.57 8.75
CA ILE A 309 9.33 -0.27 9.41
C ILE A 309 10.59 0.59 9.36
N GLN A 310 10.51 1.82 9.85
CA GLN A 310 11.62 2.79 9.79
C GLN A 310 12.90 2.33 10.50
N THR A 311 12.80 1.43 11.50
CA THR A 311 13.95 0.85 12.20
C THR A 311 14.68 -0.21 11.37
N GLY A 312 14.10 -0.65 10.25
CA GLY A 312 14.59 -1.78 9.44
C GLY A 312 14.07 -3.14 9.89
N GLU A 313 13.32 -3.22 11.00
CA GLU A 313 12.64 -4.46 11.43
C GLU A 313 11.59 -4.87 10.38
N LEU A 314 11.46 -6.18 10.16
CA LEU A 314 10.37 -6.75 9.38
C LEU A 314 9.05 -6.64 10.15
N LEU A 315 8.02 -6.15 9.48
CA LEU A 315 6.67 -6.04 10.00
C LEU A 315 5.89 -7.29 9.60
N LEU A 316 5.48 -8.09 10.59
CA LEU A 316 4.60 -9.23 10.36
C LEU A 316 3.23 -8.95 10.95
N ALA A 317 2.20 -9.27 10.17
CA ALA A 317 0.81 -9.12 10.57
C ALA A 317 0.06 -10.43 10.31
N PRO A 318 -0.98 -10.73 11.10
CA PRO A 318 -1.76 -11.92 10.87
C PRO A 318 -2.63 -11.75 9.62
N ARG A 319 -2.73 -12.80 8.79
CA ARG A 319 -3.63 -12.82 7.63
C ARG A 319 -5.10 -12.71 8.06
N ARG A 320 -5.43 -13.19 9.27
CA ARG A 320 -6.78 -13.19 9.84
C ARG A 320 -6.78 -12.70 11.27
N VAL A 321 -7.79 -11.93 11.66
CA VAL A 321 -7.97 -11.50 13.06
C VAL A 321 -8.94 -12.45 13.77
N SER A 322 -8.48 -13.09 14.84
CA SER A 322 -9.26 -14.01 15.68
C SER A 322 -10.45 -13.28 16.31
N LYS A 323 -11.48 -14.02 16.75
CA LYS A 323 -12.66 -13.43 17.43
C LYS A 323 -12.36 -12.69 18.73
N LYS A 324 -11.13 -12.78 19.24
CA LYS A 324 -10.66 -11.97 20.35
C LYS A 324 -10.50 -10.56 19.77
N GLN A 325 -11.11 -9.53 20.34
CA GLN A 325 -11.14 -8.14 19.81
C GLN A 325 -9.75 -7.44 19.78
N HIS A 326 -8.68 -8.23 19.68
CA HIS A 326 -7.29 -7.83 19.56
C HIS A 326 -6.52 -8.84 18.69
N PHE A 327 -5.39 -8.38 18.14
CA PHE A 327 -4.42 -9.21 17.46
C PHE A 327 -3.01 -8.70 17.73
N TYR A 328 -2.01 -9.52 17.44
CA TYR A 328 -0.62 -9.14 17.61
C TYR A 328 -0.02 -8.76 16.27
N VAL A 329 0.76 -7.69 16.26
CA VAL A 329 1.70 -7.35 15.18
C VAL A 329 3.09 -7.66 15.70
N LEU A 330 3.94 -8.24 14.85
CA LEU A 330 5.30 -8.61 15.22
C LEU A 330 6.28 -7.72 14.47
N TYR A 331 7.32 -7.30 15.17
CA TYR A 331 8.49 -6.65 14.58
C TYR A 331 9.67 -7.57 14.75
N PHE A 332 10.24 -8.03 13.65
CA PHE A 332 11.37 -8.95 13.65
C PHE A 332 12.65 -8.22 13.27
N ASP A 333 13.60 -8.17 14.22
CA ASP A 333 14.94 -7.65 13.99
C ASP A 333 15.79 -8.76 13.37
N VAL A 334 15.98 -8.66 12.06
CA VAL A 334 16.73 -9.63 11.25
C VAL A 334 18.19 -9.80 11.73
N LEU A 335 18.80 -8.74 12.27
CA LEU A 335 20.21 -8.79 12.70
C LEU A 335 20.35 -9.46 14.06
N LYS A 336 19.40 -9.22 14.96
CA LYS A 336 19.41 -9.79 16.32
C LYS A 336 18.71 -11.14 16.40
N ASN A 337 17.97 -11.52 15.36
CA ASN A 337 17.14 -12.72 15.31
C ASN A 337 16.14 -12.80 16.48
N VAL A 338 15.48 -11.67 16.79
CA VAL A 338 14.46 -11.59 17.84
C VAL A 338 13.26 -10.85 17.31
N PHE A 339 12.06 -11.23 17.75
CA PHE A 339 10.88 -10.42 17.53
C PHE A 339 10.41 -9.78 18.83
N ARG A 340 9.68 -8.68 18.67
CA ARG A 340 8.80 -8.13 19.70
C ARG A 340 7.38 -8.11 19.17
N ARG A 341 6.42 -8.51 20.00
CA ARG A 341 4.99 -8.47 19.67
C ARG A 341 4.32 -7.27 20.33
N VAL A 342 3.41 -6.63 19.63
CA VAL A 342 2.56 -5.56 20.17
C VAL A 342 1.09 -5.92 19.95
N GLU A 343 0.29 -5.69 20.97
CA GLU A 343 -1.15 -5.94 20.90
C GLU A 343 -1.85 -4.72 20.28
N ILE A 344 -2.68 -4.97 19.28
CA ILE A 344 -3.61 -4.01 18.70
C ILE A 344 -5.02 -4.41 19.09
N SER A 345 -5.80 -3.48 19.62
CA SER A 345 -7.21 -3.70 20.00
C SER A 345 -8.14 -2.62 19.44
N GLY A 346 -9.44 -2.75 19.63
CA GLY A 346 -10.42 -1.72 19.27
C GLY A 346 -10.94 -1.76 17.84
N LEU A 347 -10.66 -2.84 17.12
CA LEU A 347 -11.28 -3.09 15.81
C LEU A 347 -12.74 -3.56 15.96
N PRO A 348 -13.63 -3.29 14.99
CA PRO A 348 -15.03 -3.72 15.07
C PRO A 348 -15.25 -5.23 14.98
N ASP A 349 -16.26 -5.75 15.68
CA ASP A 349 -16.58 -7.18 15.80
C ASP A 349 -16.86 -7.93 14.48
N TYR A 350 -17.27 -7.22 13.43
CA TYR A 350 -17.61 -7.84 12.15
C TYR A 350 -16.38 -8.18 11.28
N VAL A 351 -15.17 -7.74 11.67
CA VAL A 351 -13.93 -8.18 11.01
C VAL A 351 -13.79 -9.71 11.07
N HIS A 352 -14.32 -10.34 12.12
CA HIS A 352 -14.15 -11.78 12.39
C HIS A 352 -15.14 -12.69 11.67
N GLN A 353 -16.22 -12.13 11.14
CA GLN A 353 -17.39 -12.97 10.91
C GLN A 353 -17.33 -13.71 9.59
N PHE A 354 -16.48 -13.31 8.62
CA PHE A 354 -16.74 -13.72 7.23
C PHE A 354 -15.50 -13.65 6.27
N ASN A 355 -14.99 -14.81 5.79
CA ASN A 355 -14.06 -15.02 4.65
C ASN A 355 -14.73 -14.79 3.27
N ASP A 356 -14.48 -13.69 2.56
CA ASP A 356 -14.78 -13.68 1.12
C ASP A 356 -13.79 -14.61 0.41
N PHE A 357 -14.22 -15.42 -0.56
CA PHE A 357 -13.33 -16.30 -1.34
C PHE A 357 -12.33 -15.51 -2.21
N SER A 358 -12.45 -14.20 -2.27
CA SER A 358 -11.63 -13.33 -3.13
C SER A 358 -10.56 -12.50 -2.41
N CYS A 359 -10.55 -12.43 -1.08
CA CYS A 359 -9.55 -11.68 -0.30
C CYS A 359 -8.89 -12.62 0.71
N ILE A 360 -7.59 -12.84 0.55
CA ILE A 360 -6.80 -13.77 1.37
C ILE A 360 -6.67 -13.22 2.80
N ASP A 361 -6.46 -11.91 2.92
CA ASP A 361 -6.26 -11.24 4.20
C ASP A 361 -7.51 -10.46 4.61
N THR A 362 -8.02 -10.70 5.82
CA THR A 362 -9.16 -9.94 6.37
C THR A 362 -8.73 -8.57 6.91
N VAL A 363 -7.43 -8.44 7.20
CA VAL A 363 -6.78 -7.22 7.68
C VAL A 363 -5.43 -7.08 7.01
N THR A 364 -5.15 -5.88 6.48
CA THR A 364 -3.81 -5.54 6.03
C THR A 364 -3.18 -4.48 6.93
N VAL A 365 -1.88 -4.59 7.16
CA VAL A 365 -1.12 -3.66 8.00
C VAL A 365 -0.01 -3.07 7.15
N SER A 366 0.23 -1.77 7.25
CA SER A 366 1.33 -1.09 6.58
C SER A 366 1.80 0.09 7.43
N ASN A 367 2.86 0.77 7.01
CA ASN A 367 3.27 2.02 7.65
C ASN A 367 2.23 3.12 7.39
N PHE A 368 1.84 3.84 8.45
CA PHE A 368 1.03 5.04 8.36
C PHE A 368 1.91 6.28 8.30
N GLU A 369 1.65 7.12 7.32
CA GLU A 369 2.33 8.39 7.11
C GLU A 369 1.29 9.50 6.99
N GLU A 370 1.67 10.71 7.39
CA GLU A 370 0.81 11.88 7.30
C GLU A 370 1.17 12.72 6.07
N ASN A 371 0.16 13.17 5.32
CA ASN A 371 0.36 14.00 4.14
C ASN A 371 -0.62 15.18 4.11
N ILE A 372 -0.09 16.38 3.89
CA ILE A 372 -0.87 17.62 3.84
C ILE A 372 -1.58 17.85 2.49
N LEU A 373 -1.23 17.09 1.45
CA LEU A 373 -1.76 17.27 0.10
C LEU A 373 -3.29 17.33 0.10
N SER A 374 -3.82 18.39 -0.53
CA SER A 374 -5.25 18.59 -0.68
C SER A 374 -5.69 18.32 -2.12
N PHE A 375 -6.88 17.75 -2.29
CA PHE A 375 -7.52 17.55 -3.61
C PHE A 375 -8.55 18.62 -3.97
N ALA A 376 -8.68 19.66 -3.14
CA ALA A 376 -9.72 20.68 -3.24
C ALA A 376 -9.26 21.94 -3.97
#